data_AF-A0A090WC73-F1
#
_entry.id   AF-A0A090WC73-F1
#
_cell.length_a   1.000
_cell.length_b   1.000
_cell.length_c   1.000
_cell.angle_alpha   90.00
_cell.angle_beta   90.00
_cell.angle_gamma   90.00
#
_symmetry.space_group_name_H-M   'P 1'
#
loop_
_entity.id
_entity.type
_entity.pdbx_description
1 polymer ?
#
loop_
_entity_poly.entity_id
_entity_poly.type
_entity_poly.pdbx_seq_one_letter_code
_entity_poly.pdbx_strand_id
1 'polypeptide(L)'
;MSLGAIDFGIIIDGAVIIVEFIAFEITRKKDEILAFAKADQQHIKDKITINGASKMMNSAVFGQLIILIVFIPILSLSGVEGKMFKPMALTFSFALIGAMILCFTYVPVVASIFLKPSTVSDKNISVRLMKWLHKIYEPVIEWALVSKRIVLSIAVLLLSLSIYLYATMGGEFVPTLDEGDFVIQPVLKTGTSLSNTVAITTQIESILLDEFPEVKQVVTRIGAAEVPTDPMSMEESDVIIVLKPKSEWKSASTKDELADKFKEALAIIPGMEVEFTQPIEMRFNELITGVRADIAIKIFGDDLDVLTKKGNEIGTLIENVPGAADVSIEKIAGLPEMNVKFNRLKIARYGLNIQEVNDMIAMGFAGRQAGSVFEGEKRFDLVLR
;
A
#
# COMPACT_ATOMS: atom_id res chain seq x y z
N MET A 1 -0.87 -1.17 -7.89
CA MET A 1 -0.31 0.20 -7.82
C MET A 1 1.01 0.42 -8.57
N SER A 2 1.99 -0.49 -8.58
CA SER A 2 3.36 -0.09 -9.01
C SER A 2 3.56 0.20 -10.51
N LEU A 3 2.81 -0.44 -11.43
CA LEU A 3 2.91 -0.15 -12.88
C LEU A 3 1.93 0.92 -13.39
N GLY A 4 0.88 1.23 -12.64
CA GLY A 4 -0.24 2.06 -13.12
C GLY A 4 0.12 3.52 -13.34
N ALA A 5 1.18 4.00 -12.69
CA ALA A 5 1.69 5.37 -12.77
C ALA A 5 3.02 5.47 -13.54
N ILE A 6 3.34 4.51 -14.41
CA ILE A 6 4.49 4.67 -15.31
C ILE A 6 4.18 5.85 -16.23
N ASP A 7 4.90 6.95 -16.01
CA ASP A 7 4.84 8.11 -16.88
C ASP A 7 5.47 7.74 -18.23
N PHE A 8 4.61 7.29 -19.15
CA PHE A 8 4.99 7.04 -20.54
C PHE A 8 5.60 8.29 -21.18
N GLY A 9 5.26 9.50 -20.70
CA GLY A 9 5.82 10.77 -21.15
C GLY A 9 7.34 10.79 -21.05
N ILE A 10 7.89 10.35 -19.92
CA ILE A 10 9.35 10.29 -19.73
C ILE A 10 10.00 9.26 -20.67
N ILE A 11 9.32 8.14 -20.93
CA ILE A 11 9.82 7.08 -21.80
C ILE A 11 9.87 7.56 -23.27
N ILE A 12 8.87 8.32 -23.70
CA ILE A 12 8.76 8.79 -25.11
C ILE A 12 9.47 10.12 -25.37
N ASP A 13 9.87 10.88 -24.34
CA ASP A 13 10.45 12.22 -24.48
C ASP A 13 11.64 12.25 -25.46
N GLY A 14 12.58 11.30 -25.31
CA GLY A 14 13.73 11.18 -26.22
C GLY A 14 13.31 10.98 -27.69
N ALA A 15 12.27 10.19 -27.94
CA ALA A 15 11.74 9.99 -29.29
C ALA A 15 11.07 11.25 -29.84
N VAL A 16 10.31 11.97 -29.01
CA VAL A 16 9.64 13.22 -29.40
C VAL A 16 10.67 14.29 -29.77
N ILE A 17 11.74 14.46 -28.98
CA ILE A 17 12.81 15.42 -29.27
C ILE A 17 13.47 15.13 -30.62
N ILE A 18 13.79 13.87 -30.91
CA ILE A 18 14.42 13.48 -32.18
C ILE A 18 13.46 13.68 -33.35
N VAL A 19 12.20 13.24 -33.21
CA VAL A 19 11.19 13.39 -34.28
C VAL A 19 10.90 14.86 -34.57
N GLU A 20 10.75 15.70 -33.56
CA GLU A 20 10.52 17.14 -33.73
C GLU A 20 11.70 17.81 -34.41
N PHE A 21 12.93 17.47 -34.02
CA PHE A 21 14.12 18.01 -34.66
C PHE A 21 14.22 17.58 -36.14
N ILE A 22 13.95 16.31 -36.45
CA ILE A 22 13.94 15.81 -37.84
C ILE A 22 12.82 16.49 -38.64
N ALA A 23 11.62 16.62 -38.07
CA ALA A 23 10.48 17.28 -38.71
C ALA A 23 10.77 18.76 -38.99
N PHE A 24 11.42 19.44 -38.05
CA PHE A 24 11.87 20.82 -38.20
C PHE A 24 12.92 20.95 -39.32
N GLU A 25 13.93 20.08 -39.35
CA GLU A 25 14.96 20.09 -40.40
C GLU A 25 14.38 19.77 -41.80
N ILE A 26 13.48 18.79 -41.90
CA ILE A 26 12.79 18.44 -43.14
C ILE A 26 11.93 19.61 -43.64
N THR A 27 11.23 20.29 -42.73
CA THR A 27 10.42 21.47 -43.06
C THR A 27 11.30 22.65 -43.48
N ARG A 28 12.43 22.88 -42.80
CA ARG A 28 13.36 23.96 -43.13
C ARG A 28 14.04 23.76 -44.49
N LYS A 29 14.36 22.51 -44.84
CA LYS A 29 14.98 22.14 -46.13
C LYS A 29 13.98 21.70 -47.18
N LYS A 30 12.69 22.00 -46.98
CA LYS A 30 11.59 21.66 -47.90
C LYS A 30 11.90 22.01 -49.35
N ASP A 31 12.33 23.24 -49.61
CA ASP A 31 12.49 23.75 -50.98
C ASP A 31 13.68 23.07 -51.68
N GLU A 32 14.71 22.70 -50.92
CA GLU A 32 15.83 21.88 -51.38
C GLU A 32 15.38 20.44 -51.68
N ILE A 33 14.58 19.83 -50.81
CA ILE A 33 14.07 18.46 -50.98
C ILE A 33 13.13 18.36 -52.19
N LEU A 34 12.23 19.33 -52.37
CA LEU A 34 11.26 19.33 -53.47
C LEU A 34 11.88 19.62 -54.85
N ALA A 35 13.12 20.14 -54.89
CA ALA A 35 13.84 20.40 -56.13
C ALA A 35 14.42 19.13 -56.80
N PHE A 36 14.55 18.02 -56.06
CA PHE A 36 15.09 16.76 -56.58
C PHE A 36 14.00 15.79 -57.06
N ALA A 37 14.37 14.86 -57.95
CA ALA A 37 13.50 13.78 -58.41
C ALA A 37 13.05 12.88 -57.25
N LYS A 38 11.85 12.29 -57.34
CA LYS A 38 11.25 11.46 -56.26
C LYS A 38 12.16 10.33 -55.75
N ALA A 39 13.03 9.78 -56.60
CA ALA A 39 14.00 8.74 -56.21
C ALA A 39 15.11 9.29 -55.29
N ASP A 40 15.57 10.52 -55.52
CA ASP A 40 16.64 11.17 -54.74
C ASP A 40 16.12 11.86 -53.47
N GLN A 41 14.82 12.16 -53.42
CA GLN A 41 14.17 12.74 -52.25
C GLN A 41 14.32 11.88 -51.00
N GLN A 42 14.23 10.55 -51.14
CA GLN A 42 14.38 9.63 -50.00
C GLN A 42 15.81 9.65 -49.47
N HIS A 43 16.81 9.65 -50.37
CA HIS A 43 18.23 9.69 -49.98
C HIS A 43 18.59 10.98 -49.21
N ILE A 44 17.99 12.11 -49.59
CA ILE A 44 18.16 13.38 -48.87
C ILE A 44 17.47 13.33 -47.50
N LYS A 45 16.26 12.79 -47.41
CA LYS A 45 15.56 12.60 -46.13
C LYS A 45 16.33 11.69 -45.18
N ASP A 46 16.89 10.59 -45.69
CA ASP A 46 17.69 9.66 -44.89
C ASP A 46 18.96 10.36 -44.36
N LYS A 47 19.63 11.15 -45.21
CA LYS A 47 20.80 11.96 -44.79
C LYS A 47 20.44 13.02 -43.74
N ILE A 48 19.31 13.71 -43.90
CA ILE A 48 18.81 14.69 -42.92
C ILE A 48 18.47 13.99 -41.61
N THR A 49 17.81 12.84 -41.68
CA THR A 49 17.36 12.08 -40.51
C THR A 49 18.55 11.53 -39.73
N ILE A 50 19.55 10.95 -40.40
CA ILE A 50 20.78 10.47 -39.75
C ILE A 50 21.52 11.63 -39.07
N ASN A 51 21.73 12.74 -39.78
CA ASN A 51 22.41 13.90 -39.20
C ASN A 51 21.62 14.52 -38.03
N GLY A 52 20.30 14.58 -38.15
CA GLY A 52 19.43 15.13 -37.11
C GLY A 52 19.36 14.25 -35.87
N ALA A 53 19.21 12.94 -36.08
CA ALA A 53 19.30 11.94 -35.02
C ALA A 53 20.66 12.01 -34.33
N SER A 54 21.79 11.98 -35.06
CA SER A 54 23.13 12.06 -34.46
C SER A 54 23.38 13.36 -33.67
N LYS A 55 22.83 14.49 -34.12
CA LYS A 55 22.99 15.78 -33.42
C LYS A 55 22.20 15.83 -32.12
N MET A 56 20.98 15.30 -32.11
CA MET A 56 20.13 15.27 -30.91
C MET A 56 20.41 14.07 -30.00
N MET A 57 21.09 13.05 -30.51
CA MET A 57 21.42 11.83 -29.79
C MET A 57 22.13 12.12 -28.47
N ASN A 58 23.17 12.95 -28.48
CA ASN A 58 23.89 13.27 -27.25
C ASN A 58 22.96 13.90 -26.21
N SER A 59 22.14 14.89 -26.60
CA SER A 59 21.23 15.57 -25.67
C SER A 59 20.17 14.63 -25.09
N ALA A 60 19.55 13.79 -25.92
CA ALA A 60 18.51 12.86 -25.50
C ALA A 60 19.09 11.73 -24.61
N VAL A 61 20.23 11.15 -24.98
CA VAL A 61 20.93 10.12 -24.19
C VAL A 61 21.33 10.66 -22.83
N PHE A 62 21.94 11.85 -22.77
CA PHE A 62 22.37 12.43 -21.51
C PHE A 62 21.19 12.68 -20.58
N GLY A 63 20.06 13.17 -21.11
CA GLY A 63 18.82 13.32 -20.34
C GLY A 63 18.32 11.99 -19.78
N GLN A 64 18.23 10.95 -20.62
CA GLN A 64 17.79 9.61 -20.20
C GLN A 64 18.75 8.95 -19.19
N LEU A 65 20.05 9.16 -19.32
CA LEU A 65 21.05 8.69 -18.35
C LEU A 65 20.90 9.37 -16.99
N ILE A 66 20.65 10.69 -16.96
CA ILE A 66 20.39 11.41 -15.71
C ILE A 66 19.16 10.81 -15.03
N ILE A 67 18.10 10.54 -15.78
CA ILE A 67 16.88 9.91 -15.26
C ILE A 67 17.21 8.54 -14.66
N LEU A 68 17.97 7.69 -15.36
CA LEU A 68 18.41 6.39 -14.83
C LEU A 68 19.18 6.54 -13.51
N ILE A 69 20.09 7.51 -13.42
CA ILE A 69 20.88 7.76 -12.20
C ILE A 69 19.97 8.16 -11.03
N VAL A 70 18.93 8.95 -11.27
CA VAL A 70 17.94 9.34 -10.25
C VAL A 70 17.18 8.13 -9.68
N PHE A 71 17.05 7.04 -10.43
CA PHE A 71 16.43 5.80 -9.93
C PHE A 71 17.39 4.87 -9.15
N ILE A 72 18.72 5.07 -9.24
CA ILE A 72 19.70 4.22 -8.54
C ILE A 72 19.49 4.21 -7.01
N PRO A 73 19.25 5.35 -6.33
CA PRO A 73 18.99 5.35 -4.88
C PRO A 73 17.82 4.45 -4.46
N ILE A 74 16.78 4.33 -5.30
CA ILE A 74 15.62 3.47 -5.00
C ILE A 74 16.02 1.99 -4.92
N LEU A 75 17.03 1.57 -5.71
CA LEU A 75 17.57 0.22 -5.63
C LEU A 75 18.31 -0.07 -4.31
N SER A 76 18.71 0.98 -3.58
CA SER A 76 19.33 0.88 -2.26
C SER A 76 18.33 0.72 -1.12
N LEU A 77 17.02 0.92 -1.34
CA LEU A 77 16.01 0.75 -0.28
C LEU A 77 16.02 -0.70 0.24
N SER A 78 15.89 -0.89 1.55
CA SER A 78 15.84 -2.22 2.17
C SER A 78 14.45 -2.52 2.73
N GLY A 79 14.21 -3.77 3.14
CA GLY A 79 12.95 -4.17 3.76
C GLY A 79 11.74 -4.04 2.84
N VAL A 80 10.64 -3.57 3.43
CA VAL A 80 9.31 -3.40 2.82
C VAL A 80 9.34 -2.47 1.63
N GLU A 81 9.87 -1.27 1.83
CA GLU A 81 9.94 -0.20 0.85
C GLU A 81 10.70 -0.71 -0.39
N GLY A 82 11.82 -1.40 -0.16
CA GLY A 82 12.59 -2.03 -1.22
C GLY A 82 11.80 -3.08 -2.00
N LYS A 83 10.99 -3.92 -1.33
CA LYS A 83 10.15 -4.90 -2.01
C LYS A 83 9.03 -4.26 -2.84
N MET A 84 8.52 -3.12 -2.41
CA MET A 84 7.46 -2.39 -3.11
C MET A 84 8.00 -1.57 -4.30
N PHE A 85 9.11 -0.84 -4.12
CA PHE A 85 9.60 0.13 -5.10
C PHE A 85 10.71 -0.38 -6.03
N LYS A 86 11.51 -1.39 -5.65
CA LYS A 86 12.55 -1.92 -6.56
C LYS A 86 11.99 -2.51 -7.86
N PRO A 87 10.92 -3.33 -7.84
CA PRO A 87 10.37 -3.86 -9.08
C PRO A 87 9.93 -2.75 -10.04
N MET A 88 9.35 -1.66 -9.50
CA MET A 88 8.96 -0.48 -10.28
C MET A 88 10.18 0.24 -10.88
N ALA A 89 11.22 0.49 -10.09
CA ALA A 89 12.43 1.14 -10.58
C ALA A 89 13.15 0.31 -11.65
N LEU A 90 13.18 -1.02 -11.49
CA LEU A 90 13.77 -1.93 -12.46
C LEU A 90 12.98 -1.97 -13.77
N THR A 91 11.65 -2.12 -13.73
CA THR A 91 10.83 -2.11 -14.94
C THR A 91 10.96 -0.79 -15.69
N PHE A 92 10.96 0.33 -14.97
CA PHE A 92 11.16 1.65 -15.57
C PHE A 92 12.54 1.79 -16.20
N SER A 93 13.59 1.36 -15.51
CA SER A 93 14.96 1.42 -16.02
C SER A 93 15.13 0.57 -17.29
N PHE A 94 14.58 -0.64 -17.30
CA PHE A 94 14.61 -1.50 -18.50
C PHE A 94 13.78 -0.91 -19.64
N ALA A 95 12.62 -0.32 -19.36
CA ALA A 95 11.80 0.35 -20.36
C ALA A 95 12.52 1.56 -20.96
N LEU A 96 13.21 2.36 -20.14
CA LEU A 96 13.97 3.52 -20.59
C LEU A 96 15.17 3.10 -21.45
N ILE A 97 15.90 2.05 -21.06
CA ILE A 97 16.99 1.48 -21.87
C ILE A 97 16.46 0.96 -23.21
N GLY A 98 15.33 0.24 -23.20
CA GLY A 98 14.68 -0.22 -24.42
C GLY A 98 14.23 0.94 -25.32
N ALA A 99 13.60 1.95 -24.75
CA ALA A 99 13.18 3.16 -25.46
C ALA A 99 14.38 3.91 -26.04
N MET A 100 15.48 4.03 -25.28
CA MET A 100 16.74 4.62 -25.75
C MET A 100 17.28 3.86 -26.98
N ILE A 101 17.30 2.52 -26.95
CA ILE A 101 17.72 1.69 -28.10
C ILE A 101 16.79 1.90 -29.31
N LEU A 102 15.47 1.92 -29.10
CA LEU A 102 14.50 2.17 -30.17
C LEU A 102 14.59 3.60 -30.72
N CYS A 103 14.95 4.57 -29.89
CA CYS A 103 15.15 5.96 -30.28
C CYS A 103 16.30 6.12 -31.30
N PHE A 104 17.33 5.26 -31.25
CA PHE A 104 18.43 5.29 -32.22
C PHE A 104 18.21 4.43 -33.46
N THR A 105 17.46 3.35 -33.31
CA THR A 105 17.32 2.35 -34.38
C THR A 105 16.04 2.55 -35.17
N TYR A 106 14.90 2.56 -34.48
CA TYR A 106 13.58 2.53 -35.08
C TYR A 106 13.07 3.94 -35.41
N VAL A 107 13.16 4.88 -34.47
CA VAL A 107 12.58 6.22 -34.60
C VAL A 107 13.10 6.98 -35.83
N PRO A 108 14.42 7.01 -36.13
CA PRO A 108 14.94 7.73 -37.29
C PRO A 108 14.45 7.10 -38.61
N VAL A 109 14.43 5.77 -38.69
CA VAL A 109 13.98 5.05 -39.90
C VAL A 109 12.51 5.33 -40.18
N VAL A 110 11.67 5.26 -39.15
CA VAL A 110 10.23 5.55 -39.29
C VAL A 110 10.00 7.03 -39.60
N ALA A 111 10.75 7.93 -38.97
CA ALA A 111 10.68 9.35 -39.26
C ALA A 111 11.03 9.64 -40.73
N SER A 112 12.05 9.00 -41.31
CA SER A 112 12.43 9.25 -42.71
C SER A 112 11.39 8.74 -43.72
N ILE A 113 10.67 7.66 -43.39
CA ILE A 113 9.62 7.07 -44.24
C ILE A 113 8.32 7.88 -44.16
N PHE A 114 7.88 8.23 -42.94
CA PHE A 114 6.56 8.80 -42.71
C PHE A 114 6.52 10.33 -42.73
N LEU A 115 7.61 11.02 -42.37
CA LEU A 115 7.65 12.47 -42.40
C LEU A 115 7.73 12.98 -43.84
N LYS A 116 6.74 13.79 -44.20
CA LYS A 116 6.66 14.45 -45.51
C LYS A 116 6.98 15.93 -45.35
N PRO A 117 7.74 16.52 -46.29
CA PRO A 117 7.88 17.97 -46.37
C PRO A 117 6.49 18.55 -46.62
N SER A 118 5.90 19.15 -45.59
CA SER A 118 4.55 19.72 -45.66
C SER A 118 4.61 21.22 -45.87
N THR A 119 3.68 21.74 -46.67
CA THR A 119 3.48 23.19 -46.79
C THR A 119 2.67 23.64 -45.59
N VAL A 120 3.31 24.43 -44.72
CA VAL A 120 2.67 25.05 -43.57
C VAL A 120 1.63 26.04 -44.09
N SER A 121 0.37 25.64 -44.14
CA SER A 121 -0.75 26.51 -44.52
C SER A 121 -1.28 27.26 -43.29
N ASP A 122 -1.51 28.57 -43.41
CA ASP A 122 -2.07 29.40 -42.34
C ASP A 122 -3.46 28.98 -41.86
N LYS A 123 -4.14 28.09 -42.59
CA LYS A 123 -5.42 27.50 -42.20
C LYS A 123 -5.29 26.26 -41.32
N ASN A 124 -4.08 25.75 -41.07
CA ASN A 124 -3.88 24.56 -40.25
C ASN A 124 -4.04 24.89 -38.75
N ILE A 125 -4.75 24.03 -38.02
CA ILE A 125 -5.10 24.24 -36.61
C ILE A 125 -3.83 24.36 -35.76
N SER A 126 -2.82 23.53 -36.02
CA SER A 126 -1.54 23.54 -35.32
C SER A 126 -0.80 24.88 -35.46
N VAL A 127 -0.86 25.51 -36.63
CA VAL A 127 -0.19 26.79 -36.91
C VAL A 127 -0.89 27.93 -36.18
N ARG A 128 -2.23 27.90 -36.14
CA ARG A 128 -3.02 28.89 -35.39
C ARG A 128 -2.76 28.78 -33.89
N LEU A 129 -2.66 27.56 -33.36
CA LEU A 129 -2.33 27.32 -31.96
C LEU A 129 -0.92 27.82 -31.62
N MET A 130 0.08 27.48 -32.43
CA MET A 130 1.46 27.95 -32.23
C MET A 130 1.55 29.49 -32.30
N LYS A 131 0.88 30.14 -33.26
CA LYS A 131 0.82 31.61 -33.34
C LYS A 131 0.17 32.23 -32.09
N TRP A 132 -0.88 31.61 -31.55
CA TRP A 132 -1.52 32.06 -30.31
C TRP A 132 -0.60 31.89 -29.10
N LEU A 133 0.07 30.73 -28.96
CA LEU A 133 1.04 30.48 -27.91
C LEU A 133 2.22 31.45 -27.98
N HIS A 134 2.79 31.70 -29.16
CA HIS A 134 3.86 32.67 -29.36
C HIS A 134 3.42 34.09 -29.00
N LYS A 135 2.20 34.50 -29.38
CA LYS A 135 1.64 35.81 -29.03
C LYS A 135 1.53 36.03 -27.52
N ILE A 136 1.38 34.96 -26.72
CA ILE A 136 1.38 35.03 -25.26
C ILE A 136 2.81 34.94 -24.72
N TYR A 137 3.62 34.02 -25.25
CA TYR A 137 4.98 33.78 -24.79
C TYR A 137 5.91 34.98 -24.99
N GLU A 138 5.86 35.60 -26.16
CA GLU A 138 6.75 36.70 -26.56
C GLU A 138 6.68 37.93 -25.62
N PRO A 139 5.50 38.50 -25.29
CA PRO A 139 5.44 39.59 -24.33
C PRO A 139 5.82 39.16 -22.90
N VAL A 140 5.55 37.89 -22.53
CA VAL A 140 5.88 37.37 -21.19
C VAL A 140 7.39 37.24 -21.02
N ILE A 141 8.11 36.73 -22.02
CA ILE A 141 9.56 36.59 -21.93
C ILE A 141 10.26 37.95 -22.02
N GLU A 142 9.78 38.86 -22.87
CA GLU A 142 10.31 40.23 -22.92
C GLU A 142 10.12 40.93 -21.57
N TRP A 143 8.94 40.82 -20.96
CA TRP A 143 8.69 41.34 -19.62
C TRP A 143 9.59 40.69 -18.57
N ALA A 144 9.78 39.38 -18.62
CA ALA A 144 10.61 38.64 -17.67
C ALA A 144 12.09 39.05 -17.76
N LEU A 145 12.61 39.28 -18.97
CA LEU A 145 13.98 39.74 -19.21
C LEU A 145 14.22 41.17 -18.70
N VAL A 146 13.26 42.07 -18.90
CA VAL A 146 13.33 43.46 -18.39
C VAL A 146 13.20 43.49 -16.87
N SER A 147 12.28 42.70 -16.32
CA SER A 147 11.93 42.70 -14.89
C SER A 147 12.64 41.61 -14.08
N LYS A 148 13.92 41.32 -14.40
CA LYS A 148 14.68 40.19 -13.81
C LYS A 148 14.64 40.12 -12.28
N ARG A 149 14.65 41.28 -11.59
CA ARG A 149 14.60 41.33 -10.12
C ARG A 149 13.26 40.83 -9.59
N ILE A 150 12.17 41.21 -10.25
CA ILE A 150 10.82 40.76 -9.88
C ILE A 150 10.68 39.26 -10.09
N VAL A 151 11.14 38.75 -11.24
CA VAL A 151 11.11 37.31 -11.55
C VAL A 151 11.90 36.49 -10.52
N LEU A 152 13.12 36.93 -10.19
CA LEU A 152 13.94 36.27 -9.16
C LEU A 152 13.29 36.35 -7.77
N SER A 153 12.71 37.49 -7.39
CA SER A 153 12.00 37.63 -6.12
C SER A 153 10.78 36.69 -6.05
N ILE A 154 10.01 36.57 -7.13
CA ILE A 154 8.88 35.64 -7.20
C ILE A 154 9.37 34.19 -7.08
N ALA A 155 10.44 33.82 -7.78
CA ALA A 155 11.00 32.48 -7.71
C ALA A 155 11.46 32.12 -6.28
N VAL A 156 12.15 33.04 -5.60
CA VAL A 156 12.57 32.86 -4.20
C VAL A 156 11.37 32.80 -3.25
N LEU A 157 10.34 33.61 -3.48
CA LEU A 157 9.12 33.61 -2.68
C LEU A 157 8.36 32.28 -2.84
N LEU A 158 8.22 31.79 -4.08
CA LEU A 158 7.61 30.48 -4.35
C LEU A 158 8.41 29.35 -3.72
N LEU A 159 9.74 29.37 -3.81
CA LEU A 159 10.60 28.39 -3.16
C LEU A 159 10.43 28.42 -1.63
N SER A 160 10.39 29.61 -1.04
CA SER A 160 10.20 29.80 0.41
C SER A 160 8.83 29.28 0.85
N LEU A 161 7.78 29.53 0.05
CA LEU A 161 6.45 29.03 0.29
C LEU A 161 6.39 27.49 0.17
N SER A 162 7.05 26.91 -0.82
CA SER A 162 7.14 25.45 -0.97
C SER A 162 7.87 24.80 0.22
N ILE A 163 8.96 25.39 0.70
CA ILE A 163 9.67 24.92 1.90
C ILE A 163 8.77 25.02 3.14
N TYR A 164 8.05 26.13 3.29
CA TYR A 164 7.10 26.31 4.39
C TYR A 164 6.00 25.24 4.36
N LEU A 165 5.35 25.03 3.21
CA LEU A 165 4.32 24.00 3.05
C LEU A 165 4.88 22.59 3.35
N TYR A 166 6.06 22.27 2.83
CA TYR A 166 6.73 20.99 3.08
C TYR A 166 7.01 20.78 4.57
N ALA A 167 7.48 21.80 5.28
CA ALA A 167 7.75 21.72 6.71
C ALA A 167 6.48 21.59 7.58
N THR A 168 5.34 22.06 7.09
CA THR A 168 4.03 21.93 7.78
C THR A 168 3.25 20.67 7.41
N MET A 169 3.71 19.91 6.42
CA MET A 169 3.01 18.72 5.95
C MET A 169 3.29 17.53 6.89
N GLY A 170 2.25 16.73 7.16
CA GLY A 170 2.41 15.48 7.90
C GLY A 170 3.22 14.44 7.12
N GLY A 171 3.72 13.43 7.83
CA GLY A 171 4.40 12.29 7.24
C GLY A 171 3.69 10.99 7.57
N GLU A 172 3.55 10.13 6.58
CA GLU A 172 3.07 8.75 6.70
C GLU A 172 4.15 7.79 6.17
N PHE A 173 4.22 6.57 6.69
CA PHE A 173 5.24 5.59 6.28
C PHE A 173 5.02 5.10 4.85
N VAL A 174 3.79 4.67 4.54
CA VAL A 174 3.30 4.29 3.22
C VAL A 174 1.81 4.67 3.19
N PRO A 175 1.27 5.23 2.09
CA PRO A 175 -0.16 5.50 1.98
C PRO A 175 -0.95 4.21 2.16
N THR A 176 -2.03 4.26 2.93
CA THR A 176 -2.91 3.12 3.15
C THR A 176 -3.44 2.62 1.80
N LEU A 177 -3.17 1.35 1.49
CA LEU A 177 -3.67 0.74 0.27
C LEU A 177 -5.13 0.37 0.50
N ASP A 178 -6.05 0.96 -0.26
CA ASP A 178 -7.45 0.53 -0.18
C ASP A 178 -7.61 -0.85 -0.82
N GLU A 179 -7.87 -1.85 0.03
CA GLU A 179 -8.13 -3.24 -0.34
C GLU A 179 -9.60 -3.48 -0.72
N GLY A 180 -10.48 -2.50 -0.50
CA GLY A 180 -11.92 -2.60 -0.73
C GLY A 180 -12.71 -3.28 0.40
N ASP A 181 -12.06 -4.12 1.21
CA ASP A 181 -12.66 -4.85 2.32
C ASP A 181 -12.17 -4.31 3.68
N PHE A 182 -12.85 -4.72 4.76
CA PHE A 182 -12.44 -4.44 6.14
C PHE A 182 -12.13 -5.71 6.90
N VAL A 183 -11.32 -5.58 7.93
CA VAL A 183 -11.35 -6.50 9.07
C VAL A 183 -11.60 -5.73 10.34
N ILE A 184 -12.48 -6.29 11.15
CA ILE A 184 -12.77 -5.84 12.49
C ILE A 184 -12.17 -6.83 13.49
N GLN A 185 -11.44 -6.32 14.47
CA GLN A 185 -10.93 -7.11 15.59
C GLN A 185 -11.62 -6.68 16.88
N PRO A 186 -12.59 -7.45 17.40
CA PRO A 186 -13.19 -7.18 18.69
C PRO A 186 -12.22 -7.58 19.80
N VAL A 187 -11.87 -6.63 20.66
CA VAL A 187 -11.05 -6.85 21.85
C VAL A 187 -11.96 -7.32 22.97
N LEU A 188 -12.01 -8.64 23.17
CA LEU A 188 -12.77 -9.25 24.26
C LEU A 188 -11.93 -9.37 25.54
N LYS A 189 -12.61 -9.57 26.68
CA LYS A 189 -11.91 -9.81 27.95
C LYS A 189 -11.17 -11.14 27.92
N THR A 190 -9.92 -11.13 28.40
CA THR A 190 -9.10 -12.33 28.56
C THR A 190 -9.85 -13.43 29.33
N GLY A 191 -9.80 -14.65 28.82
CA GLY A 191 -10.51 -15.80 29.40
C GLY A 191 -12.01 -15.88 29.10
N THR A 192 -12.51 -15.12 28.13
CA THR A 192 -13.85 -15.32 27.58
C THR A 192 -13.95 -16.72 26.97
N SER A 193 -15.04 -17.45 27.25
CA SER A 193 -15.21 -18.80 26.70
C SER A 193 -15.50 -18.74 25.20
N LEU A 194 -15.04 -19.76 24.46
CA LEU A 194 -15.33 -19.89 23.02
C LEU A 194 -16.83 -19.73 22.72
N SER A 195 -17.70 -20.31 23.53
CA SER A 195 -19.16 -20.20 23.35
C SER A 195 -19.66 -18.75 23.41
N ASN A 196 -19.10 -17.94 24.31
CA ASN A 196 -19.45 -16.53 24.42
C ASN A 196 -18.81 -15.73 23.28
N THR A 197 -17.56 -16.03 22.91
CA THR A 197 -16.91 -15.42 21.74
C THR A 197 -17.76 -15.62 20.50
N VAL A 198 -18.18 -16.87 20.22
CA VAL A 198 -19.09 -17.20 19.10
C VAL A 198 -20.39 -16.41 19.17
N ALA A 199 -21.03 -16.32 20.35
CA ALA A 199 -22.28 -15.57 20.50
C ALA A 199 -22.10 -14.07 20.19
N ILE A 200 -21.02 -13.46 20.66
CA ILE A 200 -20.71 -12.05 20.41
C ILE A 200 -20.38 -11.83 18.94
N THR A 201 -19.53 -12.65 18.34
CA THR A 201 -19.15 -12.49 16.92
C THR A 201 -20.33 -12.72 15.99
N THR A 202 -21.21 -13.69 16.29
CA THR A 202 -22.45 -13.88 15.53
C THR A 202 -23.40 -12.68 15.67
N GLN A 203 -23.41 -12.02 16.82
CA GLN A 203 -24.16 -10.76 16.99
C GLN A 203 -23.57 -9.65 16.13
N ILE A 204 -22.24 -9.50 16.08
CA ILE A 204 -21.53 -8.55 15.19
C ILE A 204 -21.90 -8.83 13.72
N GLU A 205 -21.77 -10.08 13.28
CA GLU A 205 -22.11 -10.52 11.92
C GLU A 205 -23.54 -10.14 11.54
N SER A 206 -24.50 -10.37 12.45
CA SER A 206 -25.92 -10.08 12.22
C SER A 206 -26.16 -8.58 12.08
N ILE A 207 -25.62 -7.76 12.99
CA ILE A 207 -25.77 -6.30 12.94
C ILE A 207 -25.22 -5.74 11.62
N LEU A 208 -24.02 -6.18 11.23
CA LEU A 208 -23.36 -5.69 10.01
C LEU A 208 -24.12 -6.09 8.74
N LEU A 209 -24.68 -7.31 8.70
CA LEU A 209 -25.44 -7.78 7.55
C LEU A 209 -26.84 -7.15 7.46
N ASP A 210 -27.49 -6.91 8.60
CA ASP A 210 -28.87 -6.43 8.65
C ASP A 210 -28.96 -4.91 8.47
N GLU A 211 -28.04 -4.14 9.05
CA GLU A 211 -28.10 -2.68 9.04
C GLU A 211 -27.42 -2.05 7.82
N PHE A 212 -26.43 -2.73 7.22
CA PHE A 212 -25.58 -2.13 6.18
C PHE A 212 -25.71 -2.86 4.84
N PRO A 213 -26.44 -2.27 3.86
CA PRO A 213 -26.58 -2.88 2.54
C PRO A 213 -25.27 -2.93 1.74
N GLU A 214 -24.22 -2.24 2.17
CA GLU A 214 -22.87 -2.28 1.60
C GLU A 214 -22.18 -3.61 1.85
N VAL A 215 -22.51 -4.29 2.95
CA VAL A 215 -21.88 -5.54 3.34
C VAL A 215 -22.42 -6.67 2.45
N LYS A 216 -21.51 -7.38 1.80
CA LYS A 216 -21.84 -8.54 0.97
C LYS A 216 -21.78 -9.83 1.77
N GLN A 217 -20.75 -9.96 2.60
CA GLN A 217 -20.48 -11.16 3.38
C GLN A 217 -19.63 -10.79 4.60
N VAL A 218 -19.90 -11.45 5.73
CA VAL A 218 -19.05 -11.40 6.91
C VAL A 218 -18.55 -12.82 7.20
N VAL A 219 -17.27 -12.95 7.52
CA VAL A 219 -16.65 -14.22 7.90
C VAL A 219 -15.82 -13.99 9.15
N THR A 220 -16.21 -14.61 10.25
CA THR A 220 -15.41 -14.58 11.47
C THR A 220 -14.51 -15.80 11.61
N ARG A 221 -13.27 -15.56 12.01
CA ARG A 221 -12.31 -16.57 12.43
C ARG A 221 -12.00 -16.36 13.91
N ILE A 222 -12.20 -17.40 14.73
CA ILE A 222 -11.96 -17.34 16.18
C ILE A 222 -10.82 -18.29 16.53
N GLY A 223 -9.82 -17.78 17.28
CA GLY A 223 -8.66 -18.55 17.70
C GLY A 223 -7.78 -19.04 16.56
N ALA A 224 -6.87 -19.96 16.89
CA ALA A 224 -5.88 -20.48 15.96
C ALA A 224 -6.47 -21.48 14.95
N ALA A 225 -5.97 -21.43 13.72
CA ALA A 225 -6.22 -22.46 12.71
C ALA A 225 -5.46 -23.76 13.04
N GLU A 226 -5.91 -24.89 12.47
CA GLU A 226 -5.25 -26.19 12.64
C GLU A 226 -3.79 -26.18 12.16
N VAL A 227 -3.50 -25.37 11.13
CA VAL A 227 -2.13 -25.02 10.76
C VAL A 227 -1.72 -23.80 11.59
N PRO A 228 -0.74 -23.94 12.52
CA PRO A 228 -0.38 -22.88 13.47
C PRO A 228 0.47 -21.81 12.79
N THR A 229 -0.14 -21.05 11.90
CA THR A 229 0.45 -19.83 11.33
C THR A 229 0.26 -18.62 12.23
N ASP A 230 -0.70 -18.69 13.15
CA ASP A 230 -1.15 -17.57 13.98
C ASP A 230 -1.54 -18.08 15.39
N PRO A 231 -0.86 -17.66 16.47
CA PRO A 231 -1.13 -18.11 17.82
C PRO A 231 -2.25 -17.30 18.48
N MET A 232 -3.46 -17.34 17.92
CA MET A 232 -4.63 -16.65 18.49
C MET A 232 -5.28 -17.48 19.61
N SER A 233 -5.64 -16.82 20.71
CA SER A 233 -6.42 -17.43 21.80
C SER A 233 -7.92 -17.49 21.49
N MET A 234 -8.70 -18.21 22.30
CA MET A 234 -10.13 -18.47 22.05
C MET A 234 -11.04 -17.23 22.22
N GLU A 235 -10.54 -16.17 22.85
CA GLU A 235 -11.17 -14.86 22.97
C GLU A 235 -10.82 -13.92 21.82
N GLU A 236 -9.82 -14.25 21.00
CA GLU A 236 -9.45 -13.42 19.86
C GLU A 236 -10.17 -13.85 18.59
N SER A 237 -10.59 -12.88 17.79
CA SER A 237 -11.25 -13.15 16.52
C SER A 237 -10.96 -12.09 15.47
N ASP A 238 -10.93 -12.51 14.22
CA ASP A 238 -10.88 -11.64 13.04
C ASP A 238 -12.22 -11.70 12.32
N VAL A 239 -12.96 -10.59 12.27
CA VAL A 239 -14.23 -10.46 11.56
C VAL A 239 -13.98 -9.81 10.21
N ILE A 240 -13.85 -10.63 9.17
CA ILE A 240 -13.56 -10.18 7.80
C ILE A 240 -14.87 -9.77 7.12
N ILE A 241 -14.93 -8.54 6.62
CA ILE A 241 -16.12 -7.96 6.01
C ILE A 241 -15.82 -7.70 4.54
N VAL A 242 -16.50 -8.44 3.68
CA VAL A 242 -16.43 -8.25 2.23
C VAL A 242 -17.48 -7.23 1.83
N LEU A 243 -17.04 -6.14 1.20
CA LEU A 243 -17.94 -5.07 0.77
C LEU A 243 -18.36 -5.22 -0.69
N LYS A 244 -19.49 -4.62 -1.03
CA LYS A 244 -19.90 -4.40 -2.43
C LYS A 244 -19.00 -3.34 -3.08
N PRO A 245 -18.92 -3.32 -4.42
CA PRO A 245 -18.23 -2.24 -5.12
C PRO A 245 -18.72 -0.86 -4.66
N LYS A 246 -17.80 0.10 -4.49
CA LYS A 246 -18.09 1.45 -3.97
C LYS A 246 -19.24 2.18 -4.67
N SER A 247 -19.47 1.90 -5.95
CA SER A 247 -20.58 2.46 -6.73
C SER A 247 -21.98 2.04 -6.24
N GLU A 248 -22.09 0.96 -5.46
CA GLU A 248 -23.35 0.43 -4.94
C GLU A 248 -23.64 0.88 -3.50
N TRP A 249 -22.76 1.67 -2.90
CA TRP A 249 -22.90 2.12 -1.51
C TRP A 249 -24.03 3.14 -1.38
N LYS A 250 -24.78 3.06 -0.28
CA LYS A 250 -25.95 3.90 0.01
C LYS A 250 -25.83 4.65 1.33
N SER A 251 -25.22 4.01 2.33
CA SER A 251 -25.12 4.53 3.69
C SER A 251 -23.95 5.49 3.86
N ALA A 252 -22.83 5.30 3.15
CA ALA A 252 -21.64 6.14 3.27
C ALA A 252 -20.98 6.44 1.90
N SER A 253 -20.27 7.57 1.82
CA SER A 253 -19.54 7.98 0.60
C SER A 253 -18.06 7.58 0.65
N THR A 254 -17.52 7.42 1.86
CA THR A 254 -16.11 7.10 2.11
C THR A 254 -15.98 5.89 3.02
N LYS A 255 -14.82 5.23 2.96
CA LYS A 255 -14.50 4.06 3.78
C LYS A 255 -14.47 4.45 5.26
N ASP A 256 -13.84 5.58 5.58
CA ASP A 256 -13.77 6.11 6.95
C ASP A 256 -15.17 6.39 7.53
N GLU A 257 -16.05 7.02 6.75
CA GLU A 257 -17.44 7.27 7.17
C GLU A 257 -18.21 5.95 7.40
N LEU A 258 -17.94 4.91 6.62
CA LEU A 258 -18.55 3.59 6.82
C LEU A 258 -18.02 2.91 8.09
N ALA A 259 -16.72 3.02 8.35
CA ALA A 259 -16.09 2.51 9.57
C ALA A 259 -16.66 3.19 10.83
N ASP A 260 -16.86 4.51 10.80
CA ASP A 260 -17.48 5.24 11.91
C ASP A 260 -18.92 4.76 12.16
N LYS A 261 -19.70 4.51 11.10
CA LYS A 261 -21.05 3.95 11.24
C LYS A 261 -21.06 2.52 11.77
N PHE A 262 -20.09 1.70 11.36
CA PHE A 262 -19.90 0.37 11.94
C PHE A 262 -19.57 0.49 13.44
N LYS A 263 -18.70 1.42 13.86
CA LYS A 263 -18.41 1.68 15.28
C LYS A 263 -19.67 2.05 16.06
N GLU A 264 -20.48 2.96 15.54
CA GLU A 264 -21.73 3.37 16.18
C GLU A 264 -22.73 2.22 16.32
N ALA A 265 -22.91 1.41 15.28
CA ALA A 265 -23.81 0.26 15.32
C ALA A 265 -23.34 -0.84 16.30
N LEU A 266 -22.02 -1.08 16.36
CA LEU A 266 -21.43 -2.09 17.25
C LEU A 266 -21.32 -1.65 18.71
N ALA A 267 -21.46 -0.35 19.01
CA ALA A 267 -21.44 0.19 20.37
C ALA A 267 -22.56 -0.37 21.28
N ILE A 268 -23.56 -1.05 20.71
CA ILE A 268 -24.61 -1.74 21.47
C ILE A 268 -24.07 -2.93 22.28
N ILE A 269 -22.91 -3.49 21.90
CA ILE A 269 -22.29 -4.64 22.58
C ILE A 269 -21.40 -4.11 23.71
N PRO A 270 -21.77 -4.34 25.00
CA PRO A 270 -21.09 -3.70 26.12
C PRO A 270 -19.72 -4.34 26.40
N GLY A 271 -18.73 -3.48 26.68
CA GLY A 271 -17.42 -3.93 27.14
C GLY A 271 -16.56 -4.59 26.05
N MET A 272 -16.81 -4.23 24.80
CA MET A 272 -16.04 -4.62 23.63
C MET A 272 -15.47 -3.35 22.98
N GLU A 273 -14.17 -3.34 22.75
CA GLU A 273 -13.50 -2.35 21.91
C GLU A 273 -13.29 -2.94 20.52
N VAL A 274 -13.26 -2.09 19.50
CA VAL A 274 -13.28 -2.52 18.10
C VAL A 274 -12.20 -1.80 17.33
N GLU A 275 -11.23 -2.56 16.83
CA GLU A 275 -10.16 -2.04 15.97
C GLU A 275 -10.51 -2.31 14.50
N PHE A 276 -10.32 -1.31 13.65
CA PHE A 276 -10.60 -1.38 12.21
C PHE A 276 -9.31 -1.38 11.42
N THR A 277 -9.19 -2.31 10.48
CA THR A 277 -8.03 -2.43 9.59
C THR A 277 -8.45 -3.11 8.28
N GLN A 278 -7.47 -3.50 7.47
CA GLN A 278 -7.66 -4.20 6.21
C GLN A 278 -6.92 -5.56 6.22
N PRO A 279 -7.40 -6.58 5.48
CA PRO A 279 -6.85 -7.93 5.59
C PRO A 279 -5.34 -8.05 5.33
N ILE A 280 -4.82 -7.43 4.27
CA ILE A 280 -3.40 -7.51 3.91
C ILE A 280 -2.59 -6.59 4.82
N GLU A 281 -3.06 -5.37 5.07
CA GLU A 281 -2.44 -4.40 5.97
C GLU A 281 -2.23 -4.97 7.39
N MET A 282 -3.26 -5.58 7.97
CA MET A 282 -3.16 -6.21 9.28
C MET A 282 -2.09 -7.31 9.32
N ARG A 283 -2.11 -8.23 8.34
CA ARG A 283 -1.13 -9.33 8.27
C ARG A 283 0.28 -8.80 8.09
N PHE A 284 0.40 -7.70 7.37
CA PHE A 284 1.66 -7.03 7.13
C PHE A 284 2.22 -6.40 8.42
N ASN A 285 1.39 -5.68 9.17
CA ASN A 285 1.73 -5.09 10.46
C ASN A 285 2.13 -6.16 11.48
N GLU A 286 1.35 -7.24 11.59
CA GLU A 286 1.63 -8.38 12.45
C GLU A 286 2.99 -9.03 12.13
N LEU A 287 3.30 -9.26 10.85
CA LEU A 287 4.54 -9.92 10.45
C LEU A 287 5.80 -9.08 10.71
N ILE A 288 5.69 -7.75 10.65
CA ILE A 288 6.84 -6.86 10.80
C ILE A 288 7.06 -6.47 12.24
N THR A 289 5.99 -6.05 12.90
CA THR A 289 6.05 -5.42 14.22
C THR A 289 5.54 -6.35 15.31
N GLY A 290 4.79 -7.41 14.97
CA GLY A 290 4.12 -8.26 15.95
C GLY A 290 2.93 -7.59 16.63
N VAL A 291 2.51 -6.42 16.15
CA VAL A 291 1.32 -5.70 16.62
C VAL A 291 0.40 -5.41 15.44
N ARG A 292 -0.90 -5.29 15.71
CA ARG A 292 -1.95 -5.13 14.69
C ARG A 292 -2.21 -3.64 14.37
N ALA A 293 -2.01 -2.76 15.34
CA ALA A 293 -2.21 -1.32 15.22
C ALA A 293 -1.07 -0.59 14.49
N ASP A 294 -1.37 0.58 13.94
CA ASP A 294 -0.42 1.44 13.20
C ASP A 294 0.73 1.96 14.07
N ILE A 295 0.45 2.21 15.34
CA ILE A 295 1.41 2.67 16.34
C ILE A 295 1.30 1.79 17.58
N ALA A 296 2.43 1.28 18.07
CA ALA A 296 2.48 0.55 19.32
C ALA A 296 3.58 1.03 20.24
N ILE A 297 3.29 0.99 21.54
CA ILE A 297 4.24 1.29 22.60
C ILE A 297 4.56 -0.01 23.33
N LYS A 298 5.80 -0.46 23.19
CA LYS A 298 6.28 -1.69 23.83
C LYS A 298 7.02 -1.37 25.11
N ILE A 299 6.52 -1.92 26.22
CA ILE A 299 7.15 -1.80 27.54
C ILE A 299 7.86 -3.11 27.84
N PHE A 300 9.16 -3.05 28.13
CA PHE A 300 9.98 -4.22 28.42
C PHE A 300 10.40 -4.23 29.89
N GLY A 301 10.35 -5.40 30.52
CA GLY A 301 10.73 -5.62 31.90
C GLY A 301 10.39 -7.03 32.36
N ASP A 302 10.87 -7.41 33.54
CA ASP A 302 10.69 -8.77 34.07
C ASP A 302 9.43 -8.93 34.95
N ASP A 303 8.90 -7.82 35.48
CA ASP A 303 7.79 -7.80 36.43
C ASP A 303 6.46 -7.43 35.75
N LEU A 304 5.57 -8.43 35.60
CA LEU A 304 4.27 -8.26 34.93
C LEU A 304 3.34 -7.27 35.64
N ASP A 305 3.41 -7.15 36.96
CA ASP A 305 2.56 -6.21 37.71
C ASP A 305 3.00 -4.78 37.45
N VAL A 306 4.32 -4.53 37.41
CA VAL A 306 4.88 -3.23 37.05
C VAL A 306 4.56 -2.87 35.61
N LEU A 307 4.71 -3.82 34.67
CA LEU A 307 4.38 -3.62 33.26
C LEU A 307 2.90 -3.27 33.08
N THR A 308 2.00 -4.01 33.73
CA THR A 308 0.55 -3.76 33.67
C THR A 308 0.20 -2.37 34.22
N LYS A 309 0.80 -1.98 35.35
CA LYS A 309 0.58 -0.64 35.92
C LYS A 309 1.07 0.47 34.98
N LYS A 310 2.23 0.29 34.36
CA LYS A 310 2.81 1.25 33.42
C LYS A 310 2.05 1.32 32.10
N GLY A 311 1.56 0.19 31.59
CA GLY A 311 0.68 0.13 30.43
C GLY A 311 -0.59 0.95 30.63
N ASN A 312 -1.26 0.77 31.77
CA ASN A 312 -2.45 1.55 32.11
C ASN A 312 -2.15 3.05 32.29
N GLU A 313 -1.05 3.40 32.97
CA GLU A 313 -0.63 4.80 33.13
C GLU A 313 -0.38 5.48 31.77
N ILE A 314 0.29 4.78 30.85
CA ILE A 314 0.58 5.29 29.51
C ILE A 314 -0.70 5.39 28.67
N GLY A 315 -1.58 4.39 28.70
CA GLY A 315 -2.85 4.41 27.96
C GLY A 315 -3.70 5.63 28.34
N THR A 316 -3.91 5.88 29.64
CA THR A 316 -4.67 7.05 30.11
C THR A 316 -4.02 8.39 29.72
N LEU A 317 -2.69 8.45 29.66
CA LEU A 317 -1.99 9.66 29.22
C LEU A 317 -2.16 9.93 27.72
N ILE A 318 -2.31 8.88 26.91
CA ILE A 318 -2.37 8.96 25.45
C ILE A 318 -3.78 9.22 24.93
N GLU A 319 -4.83 8.84 25.68
CA GLU A 319 -6.23 9.09 25.31
C GLU A 319 -6.53 10.56 24.93
N ASN A 320 -5.79 11.52 25.48
CA ASN A 320 -5.98 12.95 25.22
C ASN A 320 -5.06 13.51 24.11
N VAL A 321 -4.23 12.68 23.48
CA VAL A 321 -3.33 13.10 22.41
C VAL A 321 -4.12 13.23 21.10
N PRO A 322 -4.08 14.39 20.42
CA PRO A 322 -4.73 14.55 19.13
C PRO A 322 -4.24 13.51 18.11
N GLY A 323 -5.18 12.75 17.54
CA GLY A 323 -4.88 11.68 16.57
C GLY A 323 -4.75 10.28 17.17
N ALA A 324 -4.72 10.15 18.50
CA ALA A 324 -4.84 8.84 19.14
C ALA A 324 -6.32 8.41 19.14
N ALA A 325 -6.69 7.52 18.22
CA ALA A 325 -7.98 6.84 18.21
C ALA A 325 -7.79 5.37 18.61
N ASP A 326 -8.85 4.76 19.17
CA ASP A 326 -8.89 3.32 19.46
C ASP A 326 -7.72 2.82 20.34
N VAL A 327 -7.39 3.56 21.40
CA VAL A 327 -6.29 3.20 22.32
C VAL A 327 -6.66 1.95 23.12
N SER A 328 -6.09 0.81 22.75
CA SER A 328 -6.24 -0.47 23.43
C SER A 328 -4.99 -0.84 24.23
N ILE A 329 -5.18 -1.40 25.42
CA ILE A 329 -4.09 -1.88 26.28
C ILE A 329 -4.17 -3.41 26.33
N GLU A 330 -3.14 -4.07 25.80
CA GLU A 330 -3.02 -5.52 25.87
C GLU A 330 -2.85 -5.98 27.33
N LYS A 331 -3.71 -6.90 27.76
CA LYS A 331 -3.71 -7.41 29.14
C LYS A 331 -2.81 -8.63 29.25
N ILE A 332 -1.79 -8.51 30.08
CA ILE A 332 -0.78 -9.56 30.30
C ILE A 332 -1.20 -10.53 31.42
N ALA A 333 -2.27 -10.22 32.15
CA ALA A 333 -2.77 -11.01 33.27
C ALA A 333 -4.31 -11.06 33.29
N GLY A 334 -4.86 -12.10 33.90
CA GLY A 334 -6.30 -12.21 34.16
C GLY A 334 -6.99 -13.44 33.59
N LEU A 335 -6.28 -14.35 32.92
CA LEU A 335 -6.84 -15.63 32.52
C LEU A 335 -7.26 -16.42 33.78
N PRO A 336 -8.55 -16.74 33.97
CA PRO A 336 -8.98 -17.51 35.12
C PRO A 336 -8.47 -18.96 35.02
N GLU A 337 -7.64 -19.38 35.97
CA GLU A 337 -7.10 -20.74 36.02
C GLU A 337 -7.63 -21.51 37.22
N MET A 338 -7.95 -22.79 37.01
CA MET A 338 -8.26 -23.72 38.10
C MET A 338 -6.99 -24.46 38.51
N ASN A 339 -6.36 -24.02 39.61
CA ASN A 339 -5.14 -24.64 40.12
C ASN A 339 -5.43 -25.71 41.19
N VAL A 340 -5.10 -26.97 40.90
CA VAL A 340 -5.20 -28.08 41.85
C VAL A 340 -3.91 -28.22 42.66
N LYS A 341 -3.93 -27.76 43.92
CA LYS A 341 -2.79 -27.88 44.84
C LYS A 341 -2.84 -29.18 45.63
N PHE A 342 -2.01 -30.15 45.24
CA PHE A 342 -1.93 -31.45 45.90
C PHE A 342 -1.28 -31.37 47.29
N ASN A 343 -2.00 -31.83 48.32
CA ASN A 343 -1.43 -32.01 49.65
C ASN A 343 -0.77 -33.40 49.74
N ARG A 344 0.56 -33.43 49.57
CA ARG A 344 1.36 -34.67 49.56
C ARG A 344 1.17 -35.52 50.82
N LEU A 345 1.08 -34.90 51.99
CA LEU A 345 0.91 -35.61 53.26
C LEU A 345 -0.45 -36.30 53.36
N LYS A 346 -1.52 -35.66 52.86
CA LYS A 346 -2.86 -36.26 52.84
C LYS A 346 -2.93 -37.40 51.83
N ILE A 347 -2.39 -37.22 50.64
CA ILE A 347 -2.37 -38.23 49.57
C ILE A 347 -1.62 -39.49 50.03
N ALA A 348 -0.47 -39.32 50.70
CA ALA A 348 0.32 -40.43 51.23
C ALA A 348 -0.44 -41.30 52.26
N ARG A 349 -1.39 -40.74 53.03
CA ARG A 349 -2.23 -41.51 53.97
C ARG A 349 -3.12 -42.52 53.27
N TYR A 350 -3.46 -42.27 52.01
CA TYR A 350 -4.26 -43.16 51.18
C TYR A 350 -3.40 -44.06 50.28
N GLY A 351 -2.06 -43.98 50.38
CA GLY A 351 -1.14 -44.76 49.56
C GLY A 351 -1.17 -44.42 48.06
N LEU A 352 -1.72 -43.26 47.69
CA LEU A 352 -1.90 -42.85 46.29
C LEU A 352 -0.67 -42.14 45.73
N ASN A 353 -0.45 -42.27 44.42
CA ASN A 353 0.54 -41.46 43.71
C ASN A 353 -0.11 -40.16 43.20
N ILE A 354 0.62 -39.05 43.29
CA ILE A 354 0.17 -37.74 42.76
C ILE A 354 -0.09 -37.83 41.26
N GLN A 355 0.72 -38.60 40.52
CA GLN A 355 0.55 -38.78 39.08
C GLN A 355 -0.81 -39.41 38.75
N GLU A 356 -1.22 -40.44 39.49
CA GLU A 356 -2.51 -41.12 39.27
C GLU A 356 -3.69 -40.18 39.55
N VAL A 357 -3.60 -39.39 40.63
CA VAL A 357 -4.63 -38.40 40.97
C VAL A 357 -4.70 -37.31 39.90
N ASN A 358 -3.54 -36.82 39.44
CA ASN A 358 -3.49 -35.80 38.39
C ASN A 358 -4.06 -36.34 37.06
N ASP A 359 -3.73 -37.58 36.70
CA ASP A 359 -4.23 -38.24 35.50
C ASP A 359 -5.75 -38.41 35.54
N MET A 360 -6.32 -38.75 36.71
CA MET A 360 -7.76 -38.83 36.91
C MET A 360 -8.45 -37.47 36.76
N ILE A 361 -7.86 -36.41 37.31
CA ILE A 361 -8.37 -35.04 37.17
C ILE A 361 -8.28 -34.58 35.71
N ALA A 362 -7.16 -34.80 35.05
CA ALA A 362 -6.97 -34.45 33.64
C ALA A 362 -7.97 -35.18 32.74
N MET A 363 -8.21 -36.46 33.00
CA MET A 363 -9.21 -37.25 32.29
C MET A 363 -10.61 -36.66 32.48
N GLY A 364 -11.05 -36.37 33.72
CA GLY A 364 -12.39 -35.84 33.98
C GLY A 364 -12.63 -34.42 33.45
N PHE A 365 -11.61 -33.55 33.44
CA PHE A 365 -11.79 -32.16 33.01
C PHE A 365 -11.46 -31.92 31.53
N ALA A 366 -10.25 -32.26 31.11
CA ALA A 366 -9.75 -31.99 29.76
C ALA A 366 -10.05 -33.12 28.77
N GLY A 367 -10.29 -34.33 29.28
CA GLY A 367 -10.28 -35.55 28.48
C GLY A 367 -8.84 -35.98 28.19
N ARG A 368 -8.58 -37.28 28.23
CA ARG A 368 -7.27 -37.85 27.89
C ARG A 368 -7.40 -38.75 26.67
N GLN A 369 -6.56 -38.51 25.66
CA GLN A 369 -6.47 -39.39 24.49
C GLN A 369 -5.98 -40.78 24.94
N ALA A 370 -6.83 -41.79 24.74
CA ALA A 370 -6.53 -43.19 25.03
C ALA A 370 -6.00 -43.95 23.81
N GLY A 371 -6.28 -43.45 22.60
CA GLY A 371 -5.79 -44.02 21.34
C GLY A 371 -6.29 -43.26 20.13
N SER A 372 -6.10 -43.84 18.95
CA SER A 372 -6.66 -43.32 17.70
C SER A 372 -7.48 -44.40 16.99
N VAL A 373 -8.59 -44.00 16.39
CA VAL A 373 -9.42 -44.83 15.53
C VAL A 373 -9.12 -44.47 14.07
N PHE A 374 -8.85 -45.48 13.25
CA PHE A 374 -8.57 -45.31 11.83
C PHE A 374 -9.78 -45.75 10.99
N GLU A 375 -10.22 -44.88 10.09
CA GLU A 375 -11.28 -45.16 9.11
C GLU A 375 -10.72 -44.90 7.71
N GLY A 376 -10.12 -45.94 7.12
CA GLY A 376 -9.37 -45.81 5.87
C GLY A 376 -8.13 -44.91 6.07
N GLU A 377 -8.10 -43.78 5.36
CA GLU A 377 -7.04 -42.76 5.47
C GLU A 377 -7.29 -41.74 6.59
N LYS A 378 -8.50 -41.71 7.18
CA LYS A 378 -8.85 -40.76 8.27
C LYS A 378 -8.40 -41.28 9.62
N ARG A 379 -7.96 -40.38 10.48
CA ARG A 379 -7.55 -40.66 11.86
C ARG A 379 -8.36 -39.79 12.82
N PHE A 380 -8.96 -40.42 13.82
CA PHE A 380 -9.72 -39.75 14.88
C PHE A 380 -9.14 -40.09 16.25
N ASP A 381 -9.28 -39.18 17.19
CA ASP A 381 -8.81 -39.39 18.56
C ASP A 381 -9.90 -40.05 19.41
N LEU A 382 -9.54 -41.13 20.10
CA LEU A 382 -10.37 -41.76 21.12
C LEU A 382 -10.02 -41.12 22.46
N VAL A 383 -10.97 -40.38 23.04
CA VAL A 383 -10.77 -39.61 24.27
C VAL A 383 -11.61 -40.22 25.40
N LEU A 384 -10.98 -40.43 26.56
CA LEU A 384 -11.66 -40.75 27.82
C LEU A 384 -11.93 -39.44 28.56
N ARG A 385 -13.19 -39.18 28.91
CA ARG A 385 -13.59 -37.99 29.66
C ARG A 385 -14.64 -38.34 30.71
#